data_AF-A0AAW4BI06-F1
#
_entry.id   AF-A0AAW4BI06-F1
#
_cell.length_a   1.000
_cell.length_b   1.000
_cell.length_c   1.000
_cell.angle_alpha   90.00
_cell.angle_beta   90.00
_cell.angle_gamma   90.00
#
_symmetry.space_group_name_H-M   'P 1'
#
loop_
_entity.id
_entity.type
_entity.pdbx_description
1 polymer ?
#
loop_
_entity_poly.entity_id
_entity_poly.type
_entity_poly.pdbx_seq_one_letter_code
_entity_poly.pdbx_strand_id
1 'polypeptide(L)'
;TITELARRIGTNETSLKQGLRKELNTTIHQYITQQRMTKAAELLSAEIYTISHIAHEVGYSNHGHFSAAFKKEFGCTPSKYLA
;
A
#
# COMPACT_ATOMS: atom_id res chain seq x y z
N THR A 1 11.01 4.32 9.32
CA THR A 1 11.14 5.12 8.07
C THR A 1 12.24 4.53 7.20
N ILE A 2 12.39 4.94 5.93
CA ILE A 2 13.45 4.44 5.04
C ILE A 2 14.84 4.71 5.64
N THR A 3 15.01 5.85 6.32
CA THR A 3 16.23 6.21 7.06
C THR A 3 16.59 5.18 8.15
N GLU A 4 15.60 4.75 8.94
CA GLU A 4 15.78 3.76 10.00
C GLU A 4 16.21 2.40 9.43
N LEU A 5 15.57 2.01 8.32
CA LEU A 5 15.90 0.78 7.60
C LEU A 5 17.33 0.85 7.07
N ALA A 6 17.68 1.92 6.37
CA ALA A 6 19.02 2.13 5.82
C ALA A 6 20.10 2.01 6.91
N ARG A 7 19.87 2.62 8.09
CA ARG A 7 20.77 2.48 9.25
C ARG A 7 20.89 1.04 9.75
N ARG A 8 19.77 0.30 9.86
CA ARG A 8 19.76 -1.09 10.36
C ARG A 8 20.52 -2.07 9.48
N ILE A 9 20.50 -1.86 8.16
CA ILE A 9 21.22 -2.70 7.18
C ILE A 9 22.57 -2.11 6.74
N GLY A 10 23.05 -1.07 7.44
CA GLY A 10 24.39 -0.52 7.19
C GLY A 10 24.57 0.18 5.84
N THR A 11 23.49 0.73 5.26
CA THR A 11 23.52 1.42 3.96
C THR A 11 22.99 2.86 4.09
N ASN A 12 23.10 3.64 3.02
CA ASN A 12 22.43 4.94 2.89
C ASN A 12 21.06 4.79 2.19
N GLU A 13 20.21 5.81 2.30
CA GLU A 13 18.87 5.78 1.70
C GLU A 13 18.87 5.61 0.18
N THR A 14 19.85 6.21 -0.51
CA THR A 14 19.95 6.18 -1.97
C THR A 14 20.27 4.77 -2.46
N SER A 15 21.29 4.15 -1.87
CA SER A 15 21.69 2.76 -2.13
C SER A 15 20.58 1.78 -1.73
N LEU A 16 19.87 2.02 -0.63
CA LEU A 16 18.72 1.22 -0.24
C LEU A 16 17.57 1.31 -1.26
N LYS A 17 17.21 2.53 -1.67
CA LYS A 17 16.17 2.77 -2.68
C LYS A 17 16.54 2.15 -4.03
N GLN A 18 17.80 2.24 -4.44
CA GLN A 18 18.30 1.64 -5.68
C GLN A 18 18.33 0.10 -5.61
N GLY A 19 18.81 -0.46 -4.49
CA GLY A 19 18.82 -1.90 -4.26
C GLY A 19 17.40 -2.47 -4.25
N LEU A 20 16.51 -1.88 -3.46
CA LEU A 20 15.10 -2.30 -3.41
C LEU A 20 14.40 -2.13 -4.76
N ARG A 21 14.74 -1.10 -5.55
CA ARG A 21 14.19 -0.95 -6.89
C ARG A 21 14.67 -2.02 -7.87
N LYS A 22 15.94 -2.45 -7.75
CA LYS A 22 16.47 -3.57 -8.55
C LYS A 22 15.82 -4.89 -8.18
N GLU A 23 15.67 -5.17 -6.89
CA GLU A 23 15.07 -6.42 -6.40
C GLU A 23 13.56 -6.49 -6.65
N LEU A 24 12.83 -5.41 -6.35
CA LEU A 24 11.36 -5.37 -6.44
C LEU A 24 10.84 -4.94 -7.81
N ASN A 25 11.72 -4.55 -8.75
CA ASN A 25 11.36 -3.91 -10.03
C ASN A 25 10.40 -2.72 -9.93
N THR A 26 10.26 -2.14 -8.73
CA THR A 26 9.31 -1.08 -8.43
C THR A 26 9.87 -0.17 -7.34
N THR A 27 9.24 0.99 -7.10
CA THR A 27 9.68 1.86 -6.00
C THR A 27 9.17 1.34 -4.65
N ILE A 28 9.89 1.65 -3.57
CA ILE A 28 9.44 1.32 -2.20
C ILE A 28 8.03 1.87 -1.92
N HIS A 29 7.73 3.08 -2.42
CA HIS A 29 6.40 3.67 -2.27
C HIS A 29 5.31 2.86 -2.97
N GLN A 30 5.57 2.39 -4.19
CA GLN A 30 4.64 1.52 -4.92
C GLN A 30 4.48 0.18 -4.19
N TYR A 31 5.58 -0.43 -3.73
CA TYR A 31 5.52 -1.66 -2.97
C TYR A 31 4.67 -1.53 -1.69
N ILE A 32 4.88 -0.46 -0.91
CA ILE A 32 4.06 -0.18 0.28
C ILE A 32 2.59 0.02 -0.11
N THR A 33 2.33 0.71 -1.21
CA THR A 33 0.96 0.92 -1.71
C THR A 33 0.31 -0.40 -2.06
N GLN A 34 1.01 -1.27 -2.78
CA GLN A 34 0.53 -2.60 -3.16
C GLN A 34 0.25 -3.48 -1.94
N GLN A 35 1.13 -3.47 -0.93
CA GLN A 35 0.91 -4.19 0.33
C GLN A 35 -0.33 -3.66 1.08
N ARG A 36 -0.51 -2.34 1.14
CA ARG A 36 -1.72 -1.72 1.72
C ARG A 36 -2.99 -2.11 0.95
N MET A 37 -2.95 -2.10 -0.38
CA MET A 37 -4.10 -2.46 -1.22
C MET A 37 -4.43 -3.95 -1.08
N THR A 38 -3.43 -4.82 -1.01
CA THR A 38 -3.61 -6.26 -0.74
C THR A 38 -4.31 -6.46 0.60
N LYS A 39 -3.85 -5.77 1.66
CA LYS A 39 -4.50 -5.83 2.96
C LYS A 39 -5.93 -5.30 2.95
N ALA A 40 -6.17 -4.22 2.20
CA ALA A 40 -7.52 -3.68 2.03
C ALA A 40 -8.45 -4.68 1.35
N ALA A 41 -7.98 -5.40 0.32
CA ALA A 41 -8.77 -6.42 -0.36
C ALA A 41 -9.12 -7.59 0.58
N GLU A 42 -8.17 -8.06 1.39
CA GLU A 42 -8.44 -9.08 2.43
C GLU A 42 -9.54 -8.63 3.40
N LEU A 43 -9.46 -7.38 3.87
CA LEU A 43 -10.44 -6.82 4.81
C LEU A 43 -11.82 -6.60 4.17
N LEU A 44 -11.85 -6.21 2.89
CA LEU A 44 -13.08 -6.07 2.13
C LEU A 44 -13.76 -7.43 1.93
N SER A 45 -13.00 -8.48 1.59
CA SER A 45 -13.53 -9.83 1.42
C SER A 45 -14.02 -10.47 2.72
N ALA A 46 -13.59 -9.97 3.87
CA ALA A 46 -14.12 -10.43 5.16
C ALA A 46 -15.51 -9.82 5.47
N GLU A 47 -15.93 -8.74 4.80
CA GLU A 47 -17.20 -8.02 5.02
C GLU A 47 -17.45 -7.50 6.45
N ILE A 48 -16.44 -7.50 7.32
CA ILE A 48 -16.59 -7.10 8.73
C ILE A 48 -16.56 -5.58 8.91
N TYR A 49 -15.88 -4.86 8.01
CA TYR A 49 -15.56 -3.44 8.19
C TYR A 49 -16.10 -2.58 7.05
N THR A 50 -16.51 -1.36 7.38
CA THR A 50 -16.88 -0.37 6.36
C THR A 50 -15.65 0.04 5.54
N ILE A 51 -15.86 0.43 4.28
CA ILE A 51 -14.80 0.95 3.40
C ILE A 51 -14.03 2.10 4.07
N SER A 52 -14.73 2.93 4.86
CA SER A 52 -14.14 4.02 5.62
C SER A 52 -13.15 3.53 6.68
N HIS A 53 -13.55 2.52 7.47
CA HIS A 53 -12.68 1.92 8.45
C HIS A 53 -11.47 1.24 7.81
N ILE A 54 -11.68 0.52 6.70
CA ILE A 54 -10.59 -0.15 5.97
C ILE A 54 -9.57 0.86 5.43
N ALA A 55 -10.03 1.97 4.86
CA ALA A 55 -9.15 3.03 4.37
C ALA A 55 -8.25 3.57 5.50
N HIS A 56 -8.84 3.81 6.69
CA HIS A 56 -8.08 4.26 7.85
C HIS A 56 -7.08 3.19 8.32
N GLU A 57 -7.51 1.93 8.39
CA GLU A 57 -6.69 0.78 8.83
C GLU A 57 -5.46 0.59 7.94
N VAL A 58 -5.60 0.75 6.62
CA VAL A 58 -4.48 0.64 5.67
C VAL A 58 -3.68 1.95 5.53
N GLY A 59 -3.94 2.94 6.38
CA GLY A 59 -3.15 4.16 6.51
C GLY A 59 -3.49 5.26 5.50
N TYR A 60 -4.76 5.37 5.10
CA TYR A 60 -5.29 6.48 4.30
C TYR A 60 -6.25 7.34 5.12
N SER A 61 -5.89 8.61 5.28
CA SER A 61 -6.75 9.62 5.92
C SER A 61 -7.85 10.15 4.98
N ASN A 62 -7.68 9.99 3.66
CA ASN A 62 -8.60 10.47 2.64
C ASN A 62 -9.13 9.31 1.78
N HIS A 63 -10.45 9.12 1.80
CA HIS A 63 -11.16 8.06 1.07
C HIS A 63 -11.03 8.14 -0.44
N GLY A 64 -10.93 9.34 -1.00
CA GLY A 64 -10.72 9.55 -2.44
C GLY A 64 -9.37 9.03 -2.90
N HIS A 65 -8.31 9.30 -2.12
CA HIS A 65 -6.98 8.77 -2.41
C HIS A 65 -6.93 7.25 -2.28
N PHE A 66 -7.58 6.70 -1.26
CA PHE A 66 -7.71 5.25 -1.09
C PHE A 66 -8.42 4.62 -2.29
N SER A 67 -9.59 5.15 -2.66
CA SER A 67 -10.39 4.60 -3.77
C SER A 67 -9.66 4.68 -5.10
N ALA A 68 -8.93 5.76 -5.37
CA ALA A 68 -8.11 5.91 -6.57
C ALA A 68 -6.95 4.90 -6.59
N ALA A 69 -6.27 4.71 -5.46
CA ALA A 69 -5.18 3.73 -5.34
C ALA A 69 -5.71 2.30 -5.50
N PHE A 70 -6.85 1.97 -4.87
CA PHE A 70 -7.47 0.65 -4.97
C PHE A 70 -7.90 0.34 -6.39
N LYS A 71 -8.54 1.30 -7.07
CA LYS A 71 -8.92 1.16 -8.49
C LYS A 71 -7.71 0.99 -9.39
N LYS A 72 -6.60 1.66 -9.11
CA LYS A 72 -5.37 1.50 -9.88
C LYS A 72 -4.77 0.09 -9.74
N GLU A 73 -4.88 -0.51 -8.56
CA GLU A 73 -4.32 -1.83 -8.28
C GLU A 73 -5.23 -2.98 -8.75
N PHE A 74 -6.55 -2.89 -8.48
CA PHE A 74 -7.52 -3.98 -8.74
C PHE A 74 -8.46 -3.73 -9.92
N GLY A 75 -8.33 -2.59 -10.61
CA GLY A 75 -9.16 -2.24 -11.77
C GLY A 75 -10.59 -1.81 -11.45
N CYS A 76 -11.03 -1.90 -10.19
CA CYS A 76 -12.38 -1.54 -9.75
C CYS A 76 -12.35 -0.77 -8.42
N THR A 77 -13.43 -0.06 -8.09
CA THR A 77 -13.52 0.67 -6.82
C THR A 77 -13.75 -0.30 -5.66
N PRO A 78 -13.36 0.06 -4.41
CA PRO A 78 -13.60 -0.77 -3.23
C PRO A 78 -15.07 -1.20 -3.08
N SER A 79 -16.00 -0.29 -3.38
CA SER A 79 -17.43 -0.57 -3.34
C SER A 79 -17.90 -1.56 -4.40
N LYS A 80 -17.24 -1.63 -5.56
CA LYS A 80 -17.54 -2.62 -6.60
C LYS A 80 -16.89 -3.97 -6.31
N TYR A 81 -15.79 -3.98 -5.56
CA TYR A 81 -15.10 -5.20 -5.14
C TYR A 81 -15.88 -5.98 -4.06
N LEU A 82 -16.69 -5.27 -3.26
CA LEU A 82 -17.62 -5.84 -2.27
C LEU A 82 -18.93 -6.39 -2.87
N ALA A 83 -19.24 -6.04 -4.12
CA ALA A 83 -20.51 -6.38 -4.78
C ALA A 83 -20.38 -7.64 -5.63
#